data_AF-A0A7J6TYI2-F1
#
_entry.id   AF-A0A7J6TYI2-F1
#
_cell.length_a   1.000
_cell.length_b   1.000
_cell.length_c   1.000
_cell.angle_alpha   90.00
_cell.angle_beta   90.00
_cell.angle_gamma   90.00
#
_symmetry.space_group_name_H-M   'P 1'
#
loop_
_entity.id
_entity.type
_entity.pdbx_description
1 polymer ?
#
loop_
_entity_poly.entity_id
_entity_poly.type
_entity_poly.pdbx_seq_one_letter_code
_entity_poly.pdbx_strand_id
1 'polypeptide(L)'
;WLTENTRQVNGAIIECNWDPNTYTFVPSDPIHYVETGDWVPGGWQFQRIRTDRTSPNDERVVGRVKKSIADSVTFEELSEYIHKNSRPQKVAEMCKMPGWWGKSSGGGGDDDDDSKRRKKE
;
A
#
# COMPACT_ATOMS: atom_id res chain seq x y z
N TRP A 1 10.69 33.44 10.83
CA TRP A 1 11.78 32.82 10.04
C TRP A 1 11.39 32.69 8.57
N LEU A 2 11.17 33.83 7.90
CA LEU A 2 11.08 33.91 6.44
C LEU A 2 12.33 34.64 5.96
N THR A 3 13.43 33.92 5.84
CA THR A 3 14.71 34.47 5.38
C THR A 3 15.02 33.95 3.97
N GLU A 4 15.15 34.89 3.03
CA GLU A 4 15.97 34.83 1.81
C GLU A 4 15.63 33.89 0.63
N ASN A 5 14.71 32.92 0.77
CA ASN A 5 14.38 31.99 -0.33
C ASN A 5 13.12 32.33 -1.16
N THR A 6 12.47 33.48 -0.94
CA THR A 6 11.22 33.85 -1.63
C THR A 6 11.42 34.39 -3.06
N ARG A 7 12.66 34.45 -3.57
CA ARG A 7 12.97 35.14 -4.84
C ARG A 7 12.66 34.37 -6.13
N GLN A 8 12.24 33.11 -6.08
CA GLN A 8 11.83 32.36 -7.29
C GLN A 8 10.67 31.41 -6.99
N VAL A 9 9.49 31.94 -6.65
CA VAL A 9 8.27 31.12 -6.62
C VAL A 9 7.58 31.12 -7.99
N ASN A 10 7.66 32.26 -8.71
CA ASN A 10 7.04 32.38 -10.02
C ASN A 10 7.85 31.60 -11.07
N GLY A 11 7.21 30.62 -11.72
CA GLY A 11 7.82 29.70 -12.66
C GLY A 11 8.56 28.51 -12.04
N ALA A 12 8.60 28.39 -10.71
CA ALA A 12 9.20 27.24 -10.05
C ALA A 12 8.35 25.98 -10.24
N ILE A 13 9.02 24.85 -10.46
CA ILE A 13 8.36 23.55 -10.51
C ILE A 13 8.16 23.06 -9.07
N ILE A 14 6.94 22.65 -8.73
CA ILE A 14 6.58 22.16 -7.40
C ILE A 14 6.08 20.72 -7.49
N GLU A 15 6.29 19.97 -6.41
CA GLU A 15 5.68 18.66 -6.20
C GLU A 15 4.49 18.81 -5.27
N CYS A 16 3.39 18.18 -5.65
CA CYS A 16 2.13 18.20 -4.92
C CYS A 16 1.56 16.79 -4.77
N ASN A 17 0.82 16.57 -3.70
CA ASN A 17 -0.04 15.39 -3.54
C ASN A 17 -1.51 15.80 -3.51
N TRP A 18 -2.37 14.94 -4.02
CA TRP A 18 -3.81 15.10 -3.87
C TRP A 18 -4.23 14.66 -2.48
N ASP A 19 -5.01 15.49 -1.79
CA ASP A 19 -5.64 15.16 -0.51
C ASP A 19 -7.17 15.33 -0.65
N PRO A 20 -7.98 14.28 -0.47
CA PRO A 20 -9.43 14.41 -0.52
C PRO A 20 -10.03 15.19 0.67
N ASN A 21 -9.30 15.35 1.77
CA ASN A 21 -9.79 16.02 3.00
C ASN A 21 -9.52 17.52 3.04
N THR A 22 -8.86 18.05 2.01
CA THR A 22 -8.65 19.50 1.88
C THR A 22 -9.79 20.14 1.09
N TYR A 23 -9.78 21.47 0.97
CA TYR A 23 -10.74 22.21 0.17
C TYR A 23 -10.03 23.12 -0.82
N THR A 24 -10.50 23.13 -2.06
CA THR A 24 -10.01 24.00 -3.12
C THR A 24 -11.06 25.07 -3.41
N PHE A 25 -10.63 26.33 -3.46
CA PHE A 25 -11.47 27.42 -3.95
C PHE A 25 -11.51 27.39 -5.48
N VAL A 26 -12.71 27.25 -6.04
CA VAL A 26 -12.99 27.31 -7.47
C VAL A 26 -13.61 28.68 -7.74
N PRO A 27 -12.86 29.62 -8.34
CA PRO A 27 -13.38 30.94 -8.63
C PRO A 27 -14.50 30.86 -9.68
N SER A 28 -15.51 31.72 -9.53
CA SER A 28 -16.62 31.83 -10.47
C SER A 28 -16.20 32.28 -11.88
N ASP A 29 -15.08 33.01 -11.99
CA ASP A 29 -14.37 33.29 -13.23
C ASP A 29 -12.97 32.66 -13.14
N PRO A 30 -12.64 31.64 -13.97
CA PRO A 30 -11.35 30.97 -13.93
C PRO A 30 -10.21 31.78 -14.57
N ILE A 31 -10.51 32.86 -15.28
CA ILE A 31 -9.52 33.68 -16.01
C ILE A 31 -9.11 34.89 -15.19
N HIS A 32 -10.06 35.53 -14.50
CA HIS A 32 -9.81 36.75 -13.72
C HIS A 32 -9.87 36.49 -12.22
N TYR A 33 -9.12 37.28 -11.45
CA TYR A 33 -9.27 37.26 -10.00
C TYR A 33 -10.66 37.75 -9.62
N VAL A 34 -11.39 36.90 -8.89
CA VAL A 34 -12.70 37.20 -8.32
C VAL A 34 -12.73 36.70 -6.87
N GLU A 35 -13.38 37.47 -5.99
CA GLU A 35 -13.61 37.07 -4.60
C GLU A 35 -14.75 36.05 -4.46
N THR A 36 -15.54 35.87 -5.53
CA THR A 36 -16.69 34.97 -5.59
C THR A 36 -16.32 33.61 -6.17
N GLY A 37 -16.78 32.54 -5.51
CA GLY A 37 -16.53 31.16 -5.94
C GLY A 37 -17.01 30.14 -4.91
N ASP A 38 -16.77 28.88 -5.21
CA ASP A 38 -17.20 27.74 -4.39
C ASP A 38 -15.99 27.02 -3.78
N TRP A 39 -16.13 26.56 -2.55
CA TRP A 39 -15.17 25.65 -1.94
C TRP A 39 -15.59 24.21 -2.19
N VAL A 40 -14.76 23.47 -2.92
CA VAL A 40 -15.00 22.06 -3.23
C VAL A 40 -14.06 21.16 -2.43
N PRO A 41 -14.52 19.98 -1.98
CA PRO A 41 -13.64 19.03 -1.31
C PRO A 41 -12.60 18.47 -2.28
N GLY A 42 -11.43 18.18 -1.75
CA GLY A 42 -10.27 17.74 -2.51
C GLY A 42 -9.39 18.90 -2.99
N GLY A 43 -8.09 18.66 -3.06
CA GLY A 43 -7.13 19.65 -3.53
C GLY A 43 -5.70 19.14 -3.57
N TRP A 44 -4.88 19.86 -4.33
CA TRP A 44 -3.45 19.60 -4.42
C TRP A 44 -2.72 20.36 -3.32
N GLN A 45 -2.08 19.63 -2.41
CA GLN A 45 -1.26 20.20 -1.36
C GLN A 45 0.18 20.31 -1.84
N PHE A 46 0.79 21.46 -1.59
CA PHE A 46 2.20 21.68 -1.83
C PHE A 46 3.05 20.78 -0.93
N GLN A 47 4.02 20.08 -1.50
CA GLN A 47 4.99 19.29 -0.73
C GLN A 47 6.37 19.95 -0.72
N ARG A 48 6.92 20.27 -1.89
CA ARG A 48 8.27 20.83 -2.03
C ARG A 48 8.51 21.50 -3.38
N ILE A 49 9.53 22.36 -3.44
CA ILE A 49 10.06 22.91 -4.70
C ILE A 49 11.02 21.89 -5.34
N ARG A 50 10.91 21.67 -6.65
CA ARG A 50 11.75 20.79 -7.46
C ARG A 50 12.88 21.57 -8.14
N THR A 51 13.89 21.96 -7.38
CA THR A 51 15.09 22.64 -7.92
C THR A 51 15.91 21.76 -8.84
N ASP A 52 15.71 20.44 -8.79
CA ASP A 52 16.32 19.43 -9.66
C ASP A 52 15.66 19.29 -11.04
N ARG A 53 14.55 20.01 -11.28
CA ARG A 53 13.75 19.92 -12.51
C ARG A 53 13.65 21.28 -13.18
N THR A 54 13.83 21.30 -14.49
CA THR A 54 13.66 22.50 -15.33
C THR A 54 12.30 22.58 -15.99
N SER A 55 11.51 21.51 -15.98
CA SER A 55 10.18 21.44 -16.57
C SER A 55 9.21 20.66 -15.68
N PRO A 56 7.89 20.95 -15.76
CA PRO A 56 6.88 20.15 -15.07
C PRO A 56 6.76 18.76 -15.72
N ASN A 57 5.94 17.91 -15.11
CA ASN A 57 5.57 16.63 -15.71
C ASN A 57 4.81 16.86 -17.03
N ASP A 58 5.06 15.99 -18.00
CA ASP A 58 4.30 15.95 -19.25
C ASP A 58 2.80 15.70 -18.98
N GLU A 59 1.93 16.31 -19.78
CA GLU A 59 0.48 16.22 -19.62
C GLU A 59 -0.02 14.76 -19.62
N ARG A 60 0.59 13.88 -20.43
CA ARG A 60 0.24 12.45 -20.48
C ARG A 60 0.58 11.75 -19.17
N VAL A 61 1.68 12.15 -18.52
CA VAL A 61 2.07 11.63 -17.20
C VAL A 61 1.08 12.11 -16.14
N VAL A 62 0.74 13.40 -16.17
CA VAL A 62 -0.27 13.97 -15.25
C VAL A 62 -1.62 13.27 -15.40
N GLY A 63 -2.06 12.99 -16.64
CA GLY A 63 -3.30 12.25 -16.90
C GLY A 63 -3.28 10.84 -16.30
N ARG A 64 -2.16 10.11 -16.41
CA ARG A 64 -2.00 8.78 -15.80
C ARG A 64 -2.01 8.85 -14.27
N VAL A 65 -1.36 9.85 -13.67
CA VAL A 65 -1.36 10.06 -12.22
C VAL A 65 -2.78 10.33 -11.72
N LYS A 66 -3.54 11.22 -12.39
CA LYS A 66 -4.94 11.49 -12.04
C LYS A 66 -5.79 10.23 -12.09
N LYS A 67 -5.63 9.41 -13.13
CA LYS A 67 -6.32 8.12 -13.23
C LYS A 67 -5.95 7.18 -12.07
N SER A 68 -4.66 7.07 -11.74
CA SER A 68 -4.19 6.24 -10.62
C SER A 68 -4.72 6.70 -9.26
N ILE A 69 -4.98 8.00 -9.08
CA ILE A 69 -5.58 8.54 -7.86
C ILE A 69 -7.07 8.20 -7.80
N ALA A 70 -7.78 8.35 -8.93
CA ALA A 70 -9.19 7.99 -9.02
C ALA A 70 -9.41 6.48 -8.78
N ASP A 71 -8.49 5.66 -9.29
CA ASP A 71 -8.45 4.20 -9.11
C ASP A 71 -7.63 3.79 -7.86
N SER A 72 -7.46 4.67 -6.87
CA SER A 72 -6.61 4.39 -5.70
C SER A 72 -7.20 3.29 -4.82
N VAL A 73 -6.31 2.49 -4.23
CA VAL A 73 -6.66 1.46 -3.25
C VAL A 73 -6.45 2.03 -1.85
N THR A 74 -7.48 1.98 -1.04
CA THR A 74 -7.45 2.43 0.35
C THR A 74 -6.70 1.43 1.24
N PHE A 75 -6.28 1.88 2.42
CA PHE A 75 -5.63 1.01 3.40
C PHE A 75 -6.56 -0.13 3.84
N GLU A 76 -7.84 0.18 4.03
CA GLU A 76 -8.88 -0.74 4.45
C GLU A 76 -9.10 -1.84 3.39
N GLU A 77 -9.25 -1.46 2.12
CA GLU A 77 -9.39 -2.42 1.01
C GLU A 77 -8.19 -3.36 0.92
N LEU A 78 -6.98 -2.82 1.05
CA LEU A 78 -5.75 -3.62 1.04
C LEU A 78 -5.67 -4.54 2.26
N SER A 79 -5.98 -4.03 3.44
CA SER A 79 -6.00 -4.79 4.70
C SER A 79 -7.00 -5.94 4.64
N GLU A 80 -8.21 -5.69 4.16
CA GLU A 80 -9.21 -6.72 3.94
C GLU A 80 -8.75 -7.77 2.93
N TYR A 81 -8.16 -7.34 1.81
CA TYR A 81 -7.63 -8.24 0.80
C TYR A 81 -6.58 -9.18 1.40
N ILE A 82 -5.66 -8.65 2.21
CA ILE A 82 -4.64 -9.46 2.89
C ILE A 82 -5.29 -10.42 3.88
N HIS A 83 -6.21 -9.97 4.74
CA HIS A 83 -6.88 -10.85 5.69
C HIS A 83 -7.67 -11.98 5.01
N LYS A 84 -8.36 -11.69 3.90
CA LYS A 84 -9.14 -12.67 3.14
C LYS A 84 -8.26 -13.68 2.40
N ASN A 85 -7.09 -13.26 1.90
CA ASN A 85 -6.26 -14.08 1.01
C ASN A 85 -4.97 -14.60 1.66
N SER A 86 -4.63 -14.14 2.87
CA SER A 86 -3.52 -14.70 3.63
C SER A 86 -3.90 -16.11 4.05
N ARG A 87 -3.24 -17.10 3.43
CA ARG A 87 -3.19 -18.44 4.00
C ARG A 87 -2.20 -18.36 5.15
N PRO A 88 -2.60 -18.56 6.41
CA PRO A 88 -1.63 -18.77 7.47
C PRO A 88 -0.86 -20.03 7.09
N GLN A 89 0.38 -19.89 6.61
CA GLN A 89 1.26 -21.04 6.49
C GLN A 89 1.54 -21.52 7.90
N LYS A 90 0.93 -22.64 8.28
CA LYS A 90 1.28 -23.28 9.55
C LYS A 90 2.74 -23.70 9.43
N VAL A 91 3.57 -23.33 10.40
CA VAL A 91 4.99 -23.74 10.48
C VAL A 91 5.13 -25.26 10.27
N ALA A 92 4.15 -26.04 10.73
CA ALA A 92 4.05 -27.49 10.51
C ALA A 92 4.00 -27.92 9.02
N GLU A 93 3.45 -27.10 8.12
CA GLU A 93 3.41 -27.38 6.67
C GLU A 93 4.75 -27.05 5.98
N MET A 94 5.59 -26.21 6.61
CA MET A 94 6.93 -25.87 6.14
C MET A 94 7.99 -26.88 6.63
N CYS A 95 7.75 -27.55 7.75
CA CYS A 95 8.62 -28.59 8.28
C CYS A 95 8.36 -29.96 7.62
N LYS A 96 8.70 -30.11 6.34
CA LYS A 96 8.84 -31.45 5.76
C LYS A 96 10.19 -32.02 6.19
N MET A 97 10.17 -32.92 7.17
CA MET A 97 11.37 -33.68 7.52
C MET A 97 11.86 -34.43 6.27
N PRO A 98 13.15 -34.32 5.92
CA PRO A 98 13.72 -35.10 4.84
C PRO A 98 13.44 -36.60 5.05
N GLY A 99 13.11 -37.33 3.99
CA GLY A 99 12.73 -38.75 4.08
C GLY A 99 13.81 -39.69 4.65
N TRP A 100 15.02 -39.20 4.92
CA TRP A 100 16.09 -39.95 5.59
C TRP A 100 16.04 -39.84 7.12
N TRP A 101 15.31 -38.88 7.69
CA TRP A 101 15.15 -38.72 9.15
C TRP A 101 14.29 -39.79 9.82
N GLY A 102 13.51 -40.56 9.05
CA GLY A 102 12.68 -41.67 9.57
C GLY A 102 13.29 -43.06 9.43
N LYS A 103 14.50 -43.20 8.87
CA LYS A 103 15.10 -44.51 8.56
C LYS A 103 16.11 -45.02 9.60
N SER A 104 16.30 -44.33 10.71
CA SER A 104 17.31 -44.68 11.72
C SER A 104 16.82 -45.55 12.88
N SER A 105 15.64 -46.17 12.79
CA SER A 105 15.17 -47.12 13.82
C SER A 105 14.48 -48.33 13.19
N GLY A 106 15.26 -49.11 12.44
CA GLY A 106 14.87 -50.44 11.98
C GLY A 106 16.01 -51.41 12.26
N GLY A 107 16.06 -51.95 13.48
CA GLY A 107 17.07 -52.92 13.89
C GLY A 107 16.70 -53.67 15.16
N GLY A 108 15.96 -54.77 14.99
CA GLY A 108 16.05 -55.99 15.81
C GLY A 108 15.17 -56.07 17.06
N GLY A 109 14.37 -57.13 17.12
CA GLY A 109 13.79 -57.65 18.35
C GLY A 109 12.42 -58.30 18.15
N ASP A 110 12.41 -59.58 17.80
CA ASP A 110 11.29 -60.48 18.09
C ASP A 110 11.00 -60.47 19.61
N ASP A 111 9.71 -60.49 20.00
CA ASP A 111 9.15 -61.38 21.04
C ASP A 111 7.76 -60.90 21.53
N ASP A 112 6.87 -61.89 21.59
CA ASP A 112 5.71 -62.06 22.48
C ASP A 112 4.36 -61.35 22.21
N ASP A 113 3.48 -62.17 21.62
CA ASP A 113 2.07 -62.43 21.96
C ASP A 113 1.49 -61.66 23.17
N ASP A 114 0.50 -60.80 22.92
CA ASP A 114 -0.64 -60.70 23.84
C ASP A 114 -1.96 -60.52 23.07
N SER A 115 -2.43 -61.64 22.57
CA SER A 115 -3.79 -61.88 22.12
C SER A 115 -4.83 -61.78 23.26
N LYS A 116 -4.80 -60.79 24.18
CA LYS A 116 -5.85 -60.61 25.20
C LYS A 116 -6.04 -59.15 25.66
N ARG A 117 -6.92 -58.41 24.97
CA ARG A 117 -8.10 -57.85 25.67
C ARG A 117 -9.25 -57.49 24.74
N ARG A 118 -10.27 -58.33 24.87
CA ARG A 118 -11.62 -58.20 24.33
C ARG A 118 -12.33 -56.99 24.96
N LYS A 119 -13.03 -56.22 24.10
CA LYS A 119 -14.46 -55.86 24.14
C LYS A 119 -15.04 -55.10 25.35
N LYS A 120 -15.96 -54.16 24.98
CA LYS A 120 -16.97 -53.41 25.76
C LYS A 120 -16.43 -52.15 26.44
N GLU A 121 -17.10 -51.00 26.35
CA GLU A 121 -18.51 -50.66 26.07
C GLU A 121 -18.58 -49.26 25.44
#